data_AF-A0A7S8F4Q5-F1
#
_entry.id   AF-A0A7S8F4Q5-F1
#
_cell.length_a   1.000
_cell.length_b   1.000
_cell.length_c   1.000
_cell.angle_alpha   90.00
_cell.angle_beta   90.00
_cell.angle_gamma   90.00
#
_symmetry.space_group_name_H-M   'P 1'
#
loop_
_entity.id
_entity.type
_entity.pdbx_description
1 polymer ?
#
loop_
_entity_poly.entity_id
_entity_poly.type
_entity_poly.pdbx_seq_one_letter_code
_entity_poly.pdbx_strand_id
1 'polypeptide(L)'
;MAKRKNRKPTTKGAKVPGPTENPLTNLMLADVAIRAGSYIVRRTVEKGFLRGRYGKEAARDIIQNKTLGQTVVSFGLARLATRNLPGAIIVGGGALAKTLYDRRKSKRKQQAEGDAQLIEQAQSEE
;
A
#
# COMPACT_ATOMS: atom_id res chain seq x y z
N MET A 1 -11.57 27.25 -26.80
CA MET A 1 -11.99 25.83 -26.70
C MET A 1 -11.11 24.99 -27.62
N ALA A 2 -10.19 24.16 -27.11
CA ALA A 2 -9.29 23.36 -27.94
C ALA A 2 -9.91 21.99 -28.29
N LYS A 3 -10.06 21.73 -29.58
CA LYS A 3 -10.66 20.52 -30.17
C LYS A 3 -9.70 19.32 -30.01
N ARG A 4 -10.03 18.37 -29.12
CA ARG A 4 -9.27 17.11 -28.95
C ARG A 4 -9.26 16.33 -30.27
N LYS A 5 -8.08 16.21 -30.92
CA LYS A 5 -7.87 15.32 -32.07
C LYS A 5 -7.99 13.86 -31.60
N ASN A 6 -8.98 13.12 -32.13
CA ASN A 6 -9.10 11.67 -31.97
C ASN A 6 -7.90 10.98 -32.66
N ARG A 7 -6.91 10.56 -31.86
CA ARG A 7 -5.81 9.71 -32.33
C ARG A 7 -6.33 8.28 -32.45
N LYS A 8 -6.29 7.71 -33.66
CA LYS A 8 -6.58 6.28 -33.89
C LYS A 8 -5.51 5.44 -33.17
N PRO A 9 -5.88 4.37 -32.45
CA PRO A 9 -4.91 3.53 -31.75
C PRO A 9 -4.00 2.85 -32.77
N THR A 10 -2.71 3.17 -32.72
CA THR A 10 -1.68 2.56 -33.56
C THR A 10 -1.32 1.19 -32.99
N THR A 11 -1.42 0.14 -33.80
CA THR A 11 -1.18 -1.27 -33.42
C THR A 11 0.29 -1.64 -33.16
N LYS A 12 1.23 -0.68 -33.21
CA LYS A 12 2.65 -0.87 -32.88
C LYS A 12 2.96 -0.66 -31.39
N GLY A 13 2.15 -1.26 -30.51
CA GLY A 13 2.33 -1.19 -29.05
C GLY A 13 3.13 -2.37 -28.50
N ALA A 14 3.92 -2.14 -27.45
CA ALA A 14 4.65 -3.20 -26.74
C ALA A 14 3.70 -4.31 -26.27
N LYS A 15 4.14 -5.58 -26.38
CA LYS A 15 3.37 -6.74 -25.88
C LYS A 15 3.10 -6.58 -24.37
N VAL A 16 1.87 -6.87 -23.94
CA VAL A 16 1.50 -6.91 -22.51
C VAL A 16 2.21 -8.11 -21.88
N PRO A 17 3.13 -7.91 -20.92
CA PRO A 17 3.86 -8.99 -20.28
C PRO A 17 2.90 -9.93 -19.56
N GLY A 18 3.08 -11.24 -19.73
CA GLY A 18 2.29 -12.23 -19.03
C GLY A 18 2.59 -13.65 -19.50
N PRO A 19 1.99 -14.65 -18.85
CA PRO A 19 2.32 -16.05 -19.07
C PRO A 19 1.77 -16.62 -20.39
N THR A 20 0.97 -15.86 -21.13
CA THR A 20 0.38 -16.28 -22.40
C THR A 20 0.75 -15.31 -23.52
N GLU A 21 0.74 -15.76 -24.77
CA GLU A 21 0.94 -14.89 -25.94
C GLU A 21 -0.29 -14.00 -26.24
N ASN A 22 -1.42 -14.23 -25.57
CA ASN A 22 -2.64 -13.45 -25.76
C ASN A 22 -2.65 -12.23 -24.82
N PRO A 23 -2.57 -10.99 -25.34
CA PRO A 23 -2.53 -9.79 -24.52
C PRO A 23 -3.82 -9.54 -23.73
N LEU A 24 -4.99 -9.97 -24.25
CA LEU A 24 -6.26 -9.85 -23.54
C LEU A 24 -6.27 -10.76 -22.30
N THR A 25 -5.81 -11.99 -22.46
CA THR A 25 -5.71 -12.96 -21.37
C THR A 25 -4.72 -12.49 -20.30
N ASN A 26 -3.56 -11.96 -20.70
CA ASN A 26 -2.58 -11.40 -19.76
C ASN A 26 -3.15 -10.22 -18.96
N LEU A 27 -3.91 -9.34 -19.61
CA LEU A 27 -4.57 -8.22 -18.96
C LEU A 27 -5.64 -8.69 -17.95
N MET A 28 -6.46 -9.66 -18.34
CA MET A 28 -7.45 -10.26 -17.45
C MET A 28 -6.79 -10.92 -16.25
N LEU A 29 -5.73 -11.68 -16.48
CA LEU A 29 -4.97 -12.33 -15.41
C LEU A 29 -4.37 -11.30 -14.45
N ALA A 30 -3.82 -10.20 -14.99
CA ALA A 30 -3.29 -9.11 -14.18
C ALA A 30 -4.41 -8.43 -13.34
N ASP A 31 -5.58 -8.14 -13.91
CA ASP A 31 -6.70 -7.56 -13.16
C ASP A 31 -7.18 -8.51 -12.05
N VAL A 32 -7.31 -9.81 -12.35
CA VAL A 32 -7.68 -10.83 -11.37
C VAL A 32 -6.64 -10.91 -10.24
N ALA A 33 -5.35 -10.95 -10.60
CA ALA A 33 -4.27 -11.01 -9.62
C ALA A 33 -4.26 -9.77 -8.70
N ILE A 34 -4.43 -8.57 -9.27
CA ILE A 34 -4.50 -7.32 -8.51
C ILE A 34 -5.69 -7.33 -7.54
N ARG A 35 -6.87 -7.73 -8.01
CA ARG A 35 -8.07 -7.80 -7.15
C ARG A 35 -7.89 -8.82 -6.03
N ALA A 36 -7.42 -10.02 -6.35
CA ALA A 36 -7.16 -11.08 -5.37
C ALA A 36 -6.15 -10.64 -4.31
N GLY A 37 -5.02 -10.06 -4.74
CA GLY A 37 -3.99 -9.54 -3.83
C GLY A 37 -4.54 -8.42 -2.93
N SER A 38 -5.38 -7.53 -3.47
CA SER A 38 -5.97 -6.42 -2.73
C SER A 38 -6.85 -6.90 -1.56
N TYR A 39 -7.63 -7.98 -1.76
CA TYR A 39 -8.44 -8.55 -0.67
C TYR A 39 -7.58 -9.10 0.47
N ILE A 40 -6.46 -9.75 0.15
CA ILE A 40 -5.55 -10.31 1.15
C ILE A 40 -4.89 -9.19 1.96
N VAL A 41 -4.36 -8.17 1.29
CA VAL A 41 -3.73 -7.01 1.93
C VAL A 41 -4.71 -6.31 2.86
N ARG A 42 -5.93 -6.03 2.37
CA ARG A 42 -6.98 -5.39 3.17
C ARG A 42 -7.28 -6.18 4.45
N ARG A 43 -7.48 -7.48 4.34
CA ARG A 43 -7.82 -8.33 5.49
C ARG A 43 -6.69 -8.39 6.52
N THR A 44 -5.44 -8.32 6.05
CA THR A 44 -4.25 -8.30 6.92
C THR A 44 -4.16 -6.98 7.68
N VAL A 45 -4.38 -5.85 7.01
CA VAL A 45 -4.38 -4.52 7.61
C VAL A 45 -5.52 -4.38 8.62
N GLU A 46 -6.75 -4.76 8.26
CA GLU A 46 -7.91 -4.74 9.17
C GLU A 46 -7.62 -5.56 10.43
N LYS A 47 -7.05 -6.76 10.27
CA LYS A 47 -6.68 -7.63 11.40
C LYS A 47 -5.57 -7.03 12.26
N GLY A 48 -4.58 -6.37 11.64
CA GLY A 48 -3.51 -5.68 12.35
C GLY A 48 -4.01 -4.55 13.24
N PHE A 49 -4.86 -3.67 12.69
CA PHE A 49 -5.46 -2.57 13.45
C PHE A 49 -6.35 -3.06 14.59
N LEU A 50 -7.19 -4.05 14.34
CA LEU A 50 -8.11 -4.55 15.35
C LEU A 50 -7.41 -5.36 16.44
N ARG A 51 -6.32 -6.07 16.11
CA ARG A 51 -5.61 -6.92 17.08
C ARG A 51 -4.96 -6.13 18.21
N GLY A 52 -4.45 -4.93 17.93
CA GLY A 52 -3.85 -4.07 18.96
C GLY A 52 -4.87 -3.46 19.93
N ARG A 53 -6.13 -3.32 19.50
CA ARG A 53 -7.18 -2.64 20.29
C ARG A 53 -8.16 -3.61 20.97
N TYR A 54 -8.48 -4.74 20.33
CA TYR A 54 -9.55 -5.64 20.72
C TYR A 54 -9.08 -7.07 21.06
N GLY A 55 -7.79 -7.37 20.90
CA GLY A 55 -7.28 -8.74 21.06
C GLY A 55 -7.52 -9.63 19.83
N LYS A 56 -6.91 -10.82 19.82
CA LYS A 56 -6.80 -11.65 18.60
C LYS A 56 -8.13 -12.31 18.23
N GLU A 57 -8.92 -12.78 19.19
CA GLU A 57 -10.23 -13.41 18.94
C GLU A 57 -11.27 -12.37 18.51
N ALA A 58 -11.46 -11.28 19.27
CA ALA A 58 -12.47 -10.28 18.95
C ALA A 58 -12.19 -9.55 17.63
N ALA A 59 -10.92 -9.28 17.30
CA ALA A 59 -10.55 -8.75 15.99
C ALA A 59 -10.97 -9.68 14.83
N ARG A 60 -10.93 -10.99 15.06
CA ARG A 60 -11.28 -12.01 14.07
C ARG A 60 -12.79 -12.09 13.87
N ASP A 61 -13.56 -11.94 14.94
CA ASP A 61 -15.03 -11.92 14.88
C ASP A 61 -15.56 -10.62 14.29
N ILE A 62 -14.98 -9.47 14.63
CA ILE A 62 -15.36 -8.17 14.04
C ILE A 62 -15.17 -8.17 12.51
N ILE A 63 -14.09 -8.78 12.01
CA ILE A 63 -13.84 -8.90 10.57
C ILE A 63 -14.82 -9.89 9.92
N GLN A 64 -15.15 -10.99 10.61
CA GLN A 64 -16.06 -12.00 10.06
C GLN A 64 -17.52 -11.52 10.04
N ASN A 65 -17.92 -10.72 11.01
CA ASN A 65 -19.28 -10.18 11.13
C ASN A 65 -19.49 -8.83 10.41
N LYS A 66 -18.49 -8.36 9.64
CA LYS A 66 -18.61 -7.12 8.87
C LYS A 66 -19.67 -7.30 7.78
N THR A 67 -20.75 -6.52 7.85
CA THR A 67 -21.86 -6.63 6.91
C THR A 67 -21.41 -6.34 5.47
N LEU A 68 -21.95 -7.08 4.51
CA LEU A 68 -21.64 -6.92 3.08
C LEU A 68 -21.87 -5.47 2.61
N GLY A 69 -22.90 -4.80 3.12
CA GLY A 69 -23.20 -3.39 2.81
C GLY A 69 -22.10 -2.42 3.22
N GLN A 70 -21.47 -2.60 4.39
CA GLN A 70 -20.39 -1.72 4.84
C GLN A 70 -19.14 -1.86 3.94
N THR A 71 -18.89 -3.05 3.41
CA THR A 71 -17.82 -3.30 2.44
C THR A 71 -18.11 -2.64 1.09
N VAL A 72 -19.35 -2.69 0.59
CA VAL A 72 -19.73 -2.06 -0.68
C VAL A 72 -19.60 -0.53 -0.61
N VAL A 73 -20.03 0.10 0.48
CA VAL A 73 -19.89 1.55 0.68
C VAL A 73 -18.41 1.95 0.75
N SER A 74 -17.62 1.23 1.54
CA SER A 74 -16.17 1.48 1.67
C SER A 74 -15.46 1.33 0.32
N PHE A 75 -15.84 0.32 -0.47
CA PHE A 75 -15.32 0.09 -1.81
C PHE A 75 -15.72 1.20 -2.78
N GLY A 76 -16.97 1.69 -2.72
CA GLY A 76 -17.43 2.82 -3.52
C GLY A 76 -16.64 4.11 -3.24
N LEU A 77 -16.39 4.42 -1.98
CA LEU A 77 -15.56 5.56 -1.57
C LEU A 77 -14.11 5.41 -2.02
N ALA A 78 -13.52 4.22 -1.85
CA ALA A 78 -12.17 3.94 -2.30
C ALA A 78 -12.03 4.04 -3.82
N ARG A 79 -13.02 3.55 -4.59
CA ARG A 79 -13.06 3.64 -6.06
C ARG A 79 -13.12 5.09 -6.54
N LEU A 80 -13.87 5.93 -5.81
CA LEU A 80 -13.95 7.36 -6.10
C LEU A 80 -12.60 8.06 -5.82
N ALA A 81 -11.95 7.73 -4.71
CA ALA A 81 -10.64 8.28 -4.33
C ALA A 81 -9.49 7.80 -5.23
N THR A 82 -9.56 6.57 -5.74
CA THR A 82 -8.50 5.94 -6.55
C THR A 82 -8.68 6.11 -8.06
N ARG A 83 -9.66 6.93 -8.51
CA ARG A 83 -9.93 7.18 -9.94
C ARG A 83 -8.70 7.67 -10.73
N ASN A 84 -7.65 8.15 -10.05
CA ASN A 84 -6.33 8.44 -10.63
C ASN A 84 -5.26 7.45 -10.13
N LEU A 85 -4.99 6.40 -10.92
CA LEU A 85 -3.87 5.45 -10.71
C LEU A 85 -2.49 6.12 -10.48
N PRO A 86 -2.12 7.23 -11.16
CA PRO A 86 -0.85 7.90 -10.89
C PRO A 86 -0.77 8.45 -9.46
N GLY A 87 -1.87 9.00 -8.94
CA GLY A 87 -1.93 9.53 -7.58
C GLY A 87 -1.81 8.44 -6.53
N ALA A 88 -2.40 7.27 -6.76
CA ALA A 88 -2.30 6.13 -5.87
C ALA A 88 -0.85 5.60 -5.76
N ILE A 89 -0.09 5.57 -6.86
CA ILE A 89 1.32 5.16 -6.84
C ILE A 89 2.19 6.18 -6.11
N ILE A 90 1.97 7.48 -6.34
CA ILE A 90 2.74 8.54 -5.68
C ILE A 90 2.46 8.55 -4.17
N VAL A 91 1.18 8.53 -3.78
CA VAL A 91 0.80 8.57 -2.36
C VAL A 91 1.16 7.26 -1.66
N GLY A 92 0.86 6.11 -2.28
CA GLY A 92 1.19 4.79 -1.75
C GLY A 92 2.70 4.58 -1.65
N GLY A 93 3.45 4.95 -2.69
CA GLY A 93 4.91 4.88 -2.73
C GLY A 93 5.57 5.85 -1.74
N GLY A 94 5.07 7.08 -1.64
CA GLY A 94 5.54 8.08 -0.68
C GLY A 94 5.30 7.66 0.78
N ALA A 95 4.12 7.11 1.08
CA ALA A 95 3.82 6.57 2.41
C ALA A 95 4.74 5.39 2.77
N LEU A 96 4.93 4.43 1.85
CA LEU A 96 5.85 3.32 2.07
C LEU A 96 7.30 3.80 2.24
N ALA A 97 7.78 4.69 1.38
CA ALA A 97 9.12 5.26 1.49
C ALA A 97 9.33 6.00 2.82
N LYS A 98 8.34 6.79 3.26
CA LYS A 98 8.40 7.51 4.54
C LYS A 98 8.44 6.57 5.74
N THR A 99 7.62 5.52 5.75
CA THR A 99 7.62 4.56 6.86
C THR A 99 8.96 3.83 7.00
N LEU A 100 9.59 3.46 5.88
CA LEU A 100 10.93 2.86 5.88
C LEU A 100 12.00 3.86 6.31
N TYR A 101 11.88 5.12 5.89
CA TYR A 101 12.78 6.20 6.31
C TYR A 101 12.70 6.49 7.80
N ASP A 102 11.49 6.64 8.36
CA ASP A 102 11.28 6.93 9.79
C ASP A 102 11.81 5.78 10.67
N ARG A 103 11.64 4.53 10.22
CA ARG A 103 12.21 3.34 10.89
C ARG A 103 13.74 3.33 10.88
N ARG A 104 14.37 3.80 9.80
CA ARG A 104 15.84 3.92 9.69
C ARG A 104 16.38 5.11 10.47
N LYS A 105 15.65 6.22 10.50
CA LYS A 105 15.98 7.42 11.28
C LYS A 105 15.87 7.16 12.78
N SER A 106 14.88 6.37 13.23
CA SER A 106 14.77 5.90 14.61
C SER A 106 16.03 5.14 15.08
N LYS A 107 16.59 4.26 14.24
CA LYS A 107 17.88 3.59 14.56
C LYS A 107 19.05 4.56 14.63
N ARG A 108 19.13 5.54 13.73
CA ARG A 108 20.19 6.57 13.75
C ARG A 108 20.09 7.51 14.95
N LYS A 109 18.87 7.83 15.39
CA LYS A 109 18.65 8.67 16.57
C LYS A 109 19.08 7.94 17.85
N GLN A 110 18.83 6.64 17.93
CA GLN A 110 19.31 5.77 19.02
C GLN A 110 20.84 5.61 19.02
N GLN A 111 21.48 5.55 17.84
CA GLN A 111 22.94 5.54 17.73
C GLN A 111 23.55 6.88 18.17
N ALA A 112 22.97 8.01 17.75
CA ALA A 112 23.44 9.33 18.15
C ALA A 112 23.24 9.61 19.66
N GLU A 113 22.13 9.14 20.24
CA GLU A 113 21.92 9.20 21.70
C GLU A 113 22.87 8.26 22.47
N GLY A 114 23.19 7.09 21.92
CA GLY A 114 24.17 6.17 22.50
C GLY A 114 25.61 6.70 22.45
N ASP A 115 26.02 7.28 21.32
CA ASP A 115 27.36 7.88 21.18
C ASP A 115 27.53 9.10 22.09
N ALA A 116 26.47 9.91 22.27
CA ALA A 116 26.48 11.03 23.21
C ALA A 116 26.65 10.55 24.67
N GLN A 117 25.97 9.47 25.06
CA GLN A 117 26.08 8.89 26.41
C GLN A 117 27.47 8.29 26.66
N LEU A 118 28.10 7.69 25.65
CA LEU A 118 29.46 7.14 25.76
C LEU A 118 30.51 8.25 25.92
N ILE A 119 30.33 9.39 25.24
CA ILE A 119 31.23 10.55 25.37
C ILE A 119 31.08 11.20 26.75
N GLU A 120 29.86 11.31 27.28
CA GLU A 120 29.60 11.88 28.61
C GLU A 120 30.13 10.99 29.75
N GLN A 121 30.05 9.66 29.60
CA GLN A 121 30.71 8.71 30.52
C GLN A 121 32.24 8.82 30.45
N ALA A 122 32.83 8.96 29.26
CA ALA A 122 34.28 9.10 29.14
C ALA A 122 34.82 10.42 29.73
N GLN A 123 33.99 11.48 29.78
CA GLN A 123 34.37 12.78 30.36
C GLN A 123 34.12 12.89 31.87
N SER A 124 33.39 11.96 32.47
CA SER A 124 33.09 11.95 33.92
C SER A 124 33.99 11.00 34.72
N GLU A 125 34.91 10.30 34.06
CA GLU A 125 35.96 9.46 34.68
C GLU A 125 37.33 10.18 34.83
N GLU A 126 37.42 11.48 34.54
CA GLU A 126 38.56 12.36 34.92
C GLU A 126 38.20 13.26 36.12
#